data_AF-A0A6G5QH01-F1
#
_entry.id   AF-A0A6G5QH01-F1
#
_cell.length_a   1.000
_cell.length_b   1.000
_cell.length_c   1.000
_cell.angle_alpha   90.00
_cell.angle_beta   90.00
_cell.angle_gamma   90.00
#
_symmetry.space_group_name_H-M   'P 1'
#
loop_
_entity.id
_entity.type
_entity.pdbx_description
1 polymer ?
#
loop_
_entity_poly.entity_id
_entity_poly.type
_entity_poly.pdbx_seq_one_letter_code
_entity_poly.pdbx_strand_id
1 'polypeptide(L)'
;MIENFLLFFSVLLLFSIVLSRTTDKFSIPSLLVFLGVGMLAGSDGLIGVYFNDQVVAQNVGMLALIFILYAGGLDTKFSAIKPVFSRSLILATIGVCLTALAVAPVAKYLLDFSWEEAFLLGAIISSTDAAAVFAILRAKNMNLKNNLAPLIEFESGSNDPMAIFLTLTIIQMISLSKGLVISEIFSTLFIQFGLGIAMGYVFGIALPIIFNKLRLKSWGLYPVFSMAWILLLYTLCYKAGGNGYLAVYIAGIFINKKEFTHKKNLIGFHDGIAWTMQIVVFITLGLLVFPSQLPNIALIACCLAVWLMFVARPLGVFASLMFSKFSLNEKIFVSWVGLRGVVPIVLATYTYQSGVSHPEIIFNIIFFMVLISLLTQGTTLGYSAKKLKVIEDDVMEDESKNSPILTYALRQYTLQENSKMIGKTLAELELPTEFLILLVKRKNEYIKPTGSFVFEGADLLLIQCENHALSQSIMQKFDAS
;
A
#
# COMPACT_ATOMS: atom_id res chain seq x y z
N MET A 1 8.05 -26.62 21.86
CA MET A 1 8.17 -26.55 20.37
C MET A 1 7.57 -25.24 19.85
N ILE A 2 6.31 -24.90 20.16
CA ILE A 2 5.71 -23.64 19.71
C ILE A 2 6.35 -22.39 20.35
N GLU A 3 6.78 -22.48 21.61
CA GLU A 3 7.46 -21.38 22.32
C GLU A 3 8.75 -20.95 21.60
N ASN A 4 9.53 -21.90 21.09
CA ASN A 4 10.75 -21.61 20.33
C ASN A 4 10.44 -20.94 18.99
N PHE A 5 9.35 -21.36 18.33
CA PHE A 5 8.89 -20.71 17.10
C PHE A 5 8.42 -19.27 17.37
N LEU A 6 7.68 -19.04 18.46
CA LEU A 6 7.24 -17.71 18.89
C LEU A 6 8.44 -16.81 19.25
N LEU A 7 9.41 -17.34 19.99
CA LEU A 7 10.63 -16.63 20.33
C LEU A 7 11.40 -16.25 19.07
N PHE A 8 11.64 -17.21 18.18
CA PHE A 8 12.37 -16.98 16.93
C PHE A 8 11.67 -15.94 16.04
N PHE A 9 10.37 -16.12 15.80
CA PHE A 9 9.58 -15.23 14.96
C PHE A 9 9.49 -13.81 15.57
N SER A 10 9.29 -13.68 16.87
CA SER A 10 9.26 -12.37 17.54
C SER A 10 10.61 -11.66 17.48
N VAL A 11 11.72 -12.37 17.67
CA VAL A 11 13.07 -11.82 17.53
C VAL A 11 13.31 -11.34 16.10
N LEU A 12 12.97 -12.15 15.09
CA LEU A 12 13.09 -11.74 13.69
C LEU A 12 12.26 -10.50 13.37
N LEU A 13 10.99 -10.47 13.79
CA LEU A 13 10.13 -9.31 13.57
C LEU A 13 10.69 -8.04 14.23
N LEU A 14 11.09 -8.11 15.50
CA LEU A 14 11.68 -6.97 16.21
C LEU A 14 12.96 -6.50 15.53
N PHE A 15 13.82 -7.44 15.14
CA PHE A 15 15.07 -7.13 14.46
C PHE A 15 14.83 -6.47 13.09
N SER A 16 13.88 -6.97 12.31
CA SER A 16 13.44 -6.37 11.05
C SER A 16 12.94 -4.93 11.22
N ILE A 17 12.14 -4.65 12.24
CA ILE A 17 11.62 -3.30 12.53
C ILE A 17 12.75 -2.35 12.94
N VAL A 18 13.70 -2.79 13.76
CA VAL A 18 14.84 -1.96 14.18
C VAL A 18 15.76 -1.65 13.00
N LEU A 19 16.04 -2.65 12.15
CA LEU A 19 16.85 -2.46 10.96
C LEU A 19 16.20 -1.54 9.93
N SER A 20 14.88 -1.65 9.71
CA SER A 20 14.19 -0.82 8.71
C SER A 20 14.35 0.67 9.02
N ARG A 21 14.28 1.08 10.29
CA ARG A 21 14.51 2.47 10.71
C ARG A 21 15.92 2.99 10.39
N THR A 22 16.93 2.12 10.42
CA THR A 22 18.32 2.50 10.09
C THR A 22 18.47 2.69 8.59
N THR A 23 17.63 2.00 7.82
CA THR A 23 17.70 1.89 6.36
C THR A 23 17.09 3.11 5.65
N ASP A 24 16.17 3.82 6.31
CA ASP A 24 15.62 5.09 5.82
C ASP A 24 16.72 6.12 5.48
N LYS A 25 17.87 6.06 6.17
CA LYS A 25 19.05 6.89 5.87
C LYS A 25 19.82 6.47 4.61
N PHE A 26 19.81 5.19 4.26
CA PHE A 26 20.62 4.61 3.19
C PHE A 26 19.88 4.45 1.85
N SER A 27 18.63 4.93 1.73
CA SER A 27 17.81 4.81 0.51
C SER A 27 17.58 3.36 0.03
N ILE A 28 17.70 2.37 0.91
CA ILE A 28 17.45 0.96 0.58
C ILE A 28 15.97 0.66 0.90
N PRO A 29 15.23 -0.08 0.03
CA PRO A 29 13.85 -0.44 0.32
C PRO A 29 13.75 -1.30 1.59
N SER A 30 12.84 -0.96 2.50
CA SER A 30 12.60 -1.71 3.75
C SER A 30 12.29 -3.20 3.49
N LEU A 31 11.60 -3.49 2.39
CA LEU A 31 11.28 -4.85 1.95
C LEU A 31 12.53 -5.72 1.73
N LEU A 32 13.62 -5.12 1.23
CA LEU A 32 14.89 -5.80 1.04
C LEU A 32 15.53 -6.21 2.37
N VAL A 33 15.33 -5.39 3.42
CA VAL A 33 15.79 -5.71 4.78
C VAL A 33 15.06 -6.94 5.30
N PHE A 34 13.75 -7.01 5.15
CA PHE A 34 12.96 -8.15 5.61
C PHE A 34 13.35 -9.44 4.88
N LEU A 35 13.54 -9.34 3.56
CA LEU A 35 14.03 -10.43 2.73
C LEU A 35 15.42 -10.90 3.18
N GLY A 36 16.35 -9.97 3.39
CA GLY A 36 17.72 -10.26 3.83
C GLY A 36 17.77 -10.87 5.23
N VAL A 37 16.93 -10.40 6.17
CA VAL A 37 16.76 -11.01 7.49
C VAL A 37 16.27 -12.46 7.36
N GLY A 38 15.27 -12.71 6.50
CA GLY A 38 14.82 -14.06 6.19
C GLY A 38 15.94 -14.95 5.64
N MET A 39 16.72 -14.46 4.67
CA MET A 39 17.85 -15.21 4.08
C MET A 39 18.95 -15.51 5.10
N LEU A 40 19.31 -14.54 5.95
CA LEU A 40 20.31 -14.72 7.01
C LEU A 40 19.83 -15.67 8.10
N ALA A 41 18.52 -15.77 8.30
CA ALA A 41 17.93 -16.70 9.23
C ALA A 41 17.74 -18.11 8.63
N GLY A 42 17.62 -18.21 7.31
CA GLY A 42 17.32 -19.44 6.57
C GLY A 42 18.42 -20.50 6.62
N SER A 43 18.25 -21.54 5.82
CA SER A 43 19.08 -22.76 5.82
C SER A 43 20.56 -22.50 5.57
N ASP A 44 20.89 -21.68 4.57
CA ASP A 44 22.28 -21.26 4.26
C ASP A 44 22.70 -19.99 5.02
N GLY A 45 21.85 -19.51 5.94
CA GLY A 45 22.07 -18.32 6.73
C GLY A 45 22.94 -18.57 7.96
N LEU A 46 23.19 -17.50 8.72
CA LEU A 46 23.94 -17.56 9.98
C LEU A 46 23.22 -18.38 11.06
N ILE A 47 21.88 -18.40 11.04
CA ILE A 47 21.08 -19.11 12.03
C ILE A 47 20.81 -20.57 11.61
N GLY A 48 20.75 -20.84 10.31
CA GLY A 48 20.57 -22.20 9.78
C GLY A 48 19.15 -22.76 9.97
N VAL A 49 18.10 -21.92 9.95
CA VAL A 49 16.72 -22.40 10.05
C VAL A 49 16.31 -23.06 8.74
N TYR A 50 16.23 -24.39 8.77
CA TYR A 50 15.79 -25.15 7.62
C TYR A 50 14.27 -24.98 7.39
N PHE A 51 13.92 -24.28 6.33
CA PHE A 51 12.54 -24.05 5.90
C PHE A 51 12.40 -24.40 4.42
N ASN A 52 11.79 -25.54 4.14
CA ASN A 52 11.56 -26.05 2.78
C ASN A 52 10.10 -26.50 2.63
N ASP A 53 9.18 -25.58 2.90
CA ASP A 53 7.74 -25.81 2.78
C ASP A 53 7.10 -24.72 1.90
N GLN A 54 7.01 -25.03 0.61
CA GLN A 54 6.43 -24.17 -0.41
C GLN A 54 4.92 -23.97 -0.19
N VAL A 55 4.23 -24.95 0.41
CA VAL A 55 2.78 -24.89 0.66
C VAL A 55 2.50 -23.87 1.76
N VAL A 56 3.27 -23.90 2.85
CA VAL A 56 3.18 -22.91 3.93
C VAL A 56 3.53 -21.53 3.39
N ALA A 57 4.61 -21.38 2.62
CA ALA A 57 4.99 -20.11 2.03
C ALA A 57 3.91 -19.54 1.09
N GLN A 58 3.31 -20.40 0.25
CA GLN A 58 2.21 -20.04 -0.64
C GLN A 58 0.97 -19.60 0.14
N ASN A 59 0.59 -20.31 1.21
CA ASN A 59 -0.56 -19.98 2.04
C ASN A 59 -0.36 -18.65 2.78
N VAL A 60 0.84 -18.43 3.32
CA VAL A 60 1.23 -17.14 3.92
C VAL A 60 1.18 -16.03 2.87
N GLY A 61 1.71 -16.27 1.67
CA GLY A 61 1.67 -15.34 0.55
C GLY A 61 0.24 -14.98 0.13
N MET A 62 -0.64 -15.96 -0.04
CA MET A 62 -2.05 -15.74 -0.36
C MET A 62 -2.72 -14.87 0.70
N LEU A 63 -2.57 -15.21 1.99
CA LEU A 63 -3.16 -14.44 3.08
C LEU A 63 -2.62 -13.00 3.11
N ALA A 64 -1.30 -12.85 2.95
CA ALA A 64 -0.66 -11.54 2.91
C ALA A 64 -1.17 -10.68 1.76
N LEU A 65 -1.27 -11.24 0.54
CA LEU A 65 -1.75 -10.53 -0.64
C LEU A 65 -3.18 -10.03 -0.49
N ILE A 66 -4.08 -10.79 0.15
CA ILE A 66 -5.46 -10.34 0.42
C ILE A 66 -5.44 -9.04 1.24
N PHE A 67 -4.66 -9.00 2.33
CA PHE A 67 -4.59 -7.83 3.19
C PHE A 67 -3.83 -6.66 2.57
N ILE A 68 -2.72 -6.93 1.85
CA ILE A 68 -1.91 -5.90 1.19
C ILE A 68 -2.73 -5.22 0.09
N LEU A 69 -3.41 -5.98 -0.76
CA LEU A 69 -4.26 -5.41 -1.82
C LEU A 69 -5.48 -4.69 -1.25
N TYR A 70 -6.07 -5.21 -0.17
CA TYR A 70 -7.17 -4.53 0.49
C TYR A 70 -6.74 -3.17 1.08
N ALA A 71 -5.61 -3.12 1.78
CA ALA A 71 -5.05 -1.88 2.32
C ALA A 71 -4.66 -0.91 1.20
N GLY A 72 -4.05 -1.40 0.12
CA GLY A 72 -3.76 -0.60 -1.07
C GLY A 72 -5.04 0.06 -1.63
N GLY A 73 -6.10 -0.72 -1.82
CA GLY A 73 -7.39 -0.18 -2.26
C GLY A 73 -8.01 0.83 -1.26
N LEU A 74 -7.81 0.64 0.05
CA LEU A 74 -8.28 1.57 1.07
C LEU A 74 -7.52 2.89 1.11
N ASP A 75 -6.22 2.90 0.80
CA ASP A 75 -5.41 4.13 0.74
C ASP A 75 -5.73 4.94 -0.53
N THR A 76 -6.10 4.21 -1.58
CA THR A 76 -6.44 4.75 -2.89
C THR A 76 -7.68 5.65 -2.90
N LYS A 77 -7.50 6.93 -3.27
CA LYS A 77 -8.58 7.91 -3.41
C LYS A 77 -9.18 7.91 -4.82
N PHE A 78 -10.46 7.56 -4.93
CA PHE A 78 -11.17 7.51 -6.22
C PHE A 78 -11.11 8.84 -7.01
N SER A 79 -11.17 9.99 -6.32
CA SER A 79 -11.08 11.31 -6.96
C SER A 79 -9.72 11.57 -7.62
N ALA A 80 -8.64 11.00 -7.09
CA ALA A 80 -7.29 11.15 -7.61
C ALA A 80 -7.04 10.23 -8.83
N ILE A 81 -7.67 9.06 -8.87
CA ILE A 81 -7.53 8.13 -10.01
C ILE A 81 -8.44 8.48 -11.17
N LYS A 82 -9.63 9.04 -10.91
CA LYS A 82 -10.62 9.33 -11.96
C LYS A 82 -10.03 9.98 -13.23
N PRO A 83 -9.07 10.93 -13.17
CA PRO A 83 -8.45 11.52 -14.36
C PRO A 83 -7.54 10.57 -15.17
N VAL A 84 -6.96 9.56 -14.52
CA VAL A 84 -5.96 8.64 -15.11
C VAL A 84 -6.47 7.20 -15.28
N PHE A 85 -7.68 6.90 -14.80
CA PHE A 85 -8.27 5.57 -14.72
C PHE A 85 -8.10 4.73 -15.99
N SER A 86 -8.49 5.26 -17.15
CA SER A 86 -8.42 4.50 -18.41
C SER A 86 -6.99 4.13 -18.79
N ARG A 87 -6.04 5.05 -18.56
CA ARG A 87 -4.62 4.86 -18.90
C ARG A 87 -3.97 3.85 -17.96
N SER A 88 -4.22 3.97 -16.66
CA SER A 88 -3.73 2.99 -15.69
C SER A 88 -4.33 1.60 -15.91
N LEU A 89 -5.61 1.50 -16.30
CA LEU A 89 -6.24 0.21 -16.60
C LEU A 89 -5.62 -0.47 -17.83
N ILE A 90 -5.36 0.29 -18.91
CA ILE A 90 -4.65 -0.23 -20.09
C ILE A 90 -3.25 -0.70 -19.69
N LEU A 91 -2.53 0.08 -18.88
CA LEU A 91 -1.19 -0.25 -18.42
C LEU A 91 -1.18 -1.52 -17.55
N ALA A 92 -2.16 -1.66 -16.65
CA ALA A 92 -2.32 -2.81 -15.77
C ALA A 92 -2.84 -4.08 -16.45
N THR A 93 -3.32 -3.99 -17.69
CA THR A 93 -3.86 -5.15 -18.44
C THR A 93 -3.01 -5.44 -19.66
N ILE A 94 -3.09 -4.60 -20.68
CA ILE A 94 -2.34 -4.73 -21.92
C ILE A 94 -0.85 -4.57 -21.67
N GLY A 95 -0.44 -3.60 -20.84
CA GLY A 95 0.98 -3.38 -20.51
C GLY A 95 1.61 -4.58 -19.83
N VAL A 96 0.88 -5.25 -18.93
CA VAL A 96 1.29 -6.49 -18.26
C VAL A 96 1.43 -7.63 -19.26
N CYS A 97 0.41 -7.87 -20.10
CA CYS A 97 0.48 -8.88 -21.15
C CYS A 97 1.67 -8.65 -22.09
N LEU A 98 1.86 -7.42 -22.58
CA LEU A 98 2.97 -7.09 -23.47
C LEU A 98 4.32 -7.27 -22.80
N THR A 99 4.45 -6.91 -21.51
CA THR A 99 5.68 -7.13 -20.74
C THR A 99 5.97 -8.63 -20.62
N ALA A 100 4.96 -9.45 -20.28
CA ALA A 100 5.10 -10.90 -20.19
C ALA A 100 5.52 -11.52 -21.54
N LEU A 101 4.85 -11.11 -22.63
CA LEU A 101 5.16 -11.56 -24.00
C LEU A 101 6.56 -11.12 -24.46
N ALA A 102 7.05 -9.97 -24.01
CA ALA A 102 8.40 -9.50 -24.35
C ALA A 102 9.50 -10.21 -23.55
N VAL A 103 9.21 -10.70 -22.34
CA VAL A 103 10.16 -11.49 -21.53
C VAL A 103 10.27 -12.93 -22.04
N ALA A 104 9.15 -13.54 -22.46
CA ALA A 104 9.09 -14.96 -22.78
C ALA A 104 10.11 -15.42 -23.85
N PRO A 105 10.31 -14.73 -25.00
CA PRO A 105 11.31 -15.17 -25.98
C PRO A 105 12.72 -15.25 -25.41
N VAL A 106 13.12 -14.28 -24.59
CA VAL A 106 14.45 -14.28 -23.96
C VAL A 106 14.56 -15.40 -22.94
N ALA A 107 13.53 -15.63 -22.12
CA ALA A 107 13.50 -16.74 -21.19
C ALA A 107 13.63 -18.09 -21.90
N LYS A 108 12.89 -18.30 -23.00
CA LYS A 108 12.97 -19.52 -23.82
C LYS A 108 14.38 -19.79 -24.30
N TYR A 109 15.01 -18.84 -24.99
CA TYR A 109 16.30 -19.07 -25.63
C TYR A 109 17.47 -19.09 -24.64
N LEU A 110 17.35 -18.40 -23.50
CA LEU A 110 18.43 -18.32 -22.50
C LEU A 110 18.41 -19.48 -21.51
N LEU A 111 17.24 -20.07 -21.24
CA LEU A 111 17.05 -21.13 -20.25
C LEU A 111 16.68 -22.49 -20.86
N ASP A 112 16.55 -22.56 -22.19
CA ASP A 112 16.03 -23.73 -22.92
C ASP A 112 14.65 -24.20 -22.43
N PHE A 113 13.83 -23.24 -21.99
CA PHE A 113 12.48 -23.49 -21.49
C PHE A 113 11.49 -23.78 -22.61
N SER A 114 10.43 -24.51 -22.27
CA SER A 114 9.26 -24.62 -23.14
C SER A 114 8.61 -23.23 -23.34
N TRP A 115 7.78 -23.07 -24.37
CA TRP A 115 7.08 -21.78 -24.57
C TRP A 115 6.15 -21.48 -23.39
N GLU A 116 5.50 -22.50 -22.85
CA GLU A 116 4.61 -22.41 -21.70
C GLU A 116 5.36 -21.96 -20.44
N GLU A 117 6.52 -22.55 -20.15
CA GLU A 117 7.40 -22.16 -19.04
C GLU A 117 7.93 -20.73 -19.20
N ALA A 118 8.28 -20.35 -20.42
CA ALA A 118 8.75 -19.00 -20.72
C ALA A 118 7.65 -17.93 -20.57
N PHE A 119 6.42 -18.22 -21.03
CA PHE A 119 5.27 -17.36 -20.80
C PHE A 119 4.90 -17.28 -19.32
N LEU A 120 5.03 -18.40 -18.59
CA LEU A 120 4.80 -18.45 -17.15
C LEU A 120 5.77 -17.53 -16.41
N LEU A 121 7.08 -17.61 -16.70
CA LEU A 121 8.08 -16.73 -16.11
C LEU A 121 7.77 -15.26 -16.41
N GLY A 122 7.44 -14.95 -17.68
CA GLY A 122 7.04 -13.61 -18.09
C GLY A 122 5.80 -13.09 -17.36
N ALA A 123 4.78 -13.94 -17.18
CA ALA A 123 3.56 -13.60 -16.45
C ALA A 123 3.84 -13.32 -14.98
N ILE A 124 4.63 -14.17 -14.32
CA ILE A 124 4.94 -14.01 -12.89
C ILE A 124 5.70 -12.70 -12.64
N ILE A 125 6.73 -12.40 -13.44
CA ILE A 125 7.56 -11.20 -13.23
C ILE A 125 6.91 -9.91 -13.74
N SER A 126 5.72 -9.97 -14.36
CA SER A 126 5.08 -8.81 -14.98
C SER A 126 4.41 -7.84 -14.00
N SER A 127 4.10 -8.27 -12.76
CA SER A 127 3.52 -7.44 -11.69
C SER A 127 4.54 -6.46 -11.07
N THR A 128 4.08 -5.27 -10.66
CA THR A 128 4.91 -4.22 -10.04
C THR A 128 4.37 -3.82 -8.66
N ASP A 129 5.21 -3.27 -7.81
CA ASP A 129 4.89 -2.92 -6.43
C ASP A 129 4.99 -1.41 -6.15
N ALA A 130 3.84 -0.75 -6.09
CA ALA A 130 3.71 0.66 -5.75
C ALA A 130 3.99 0.94 -4.28
N ALA A 131 3.75 -0.01 -3.35
CA ALA A 131 4.02 0.21 -1.94
C ALA A 131 5.53 0.45 -1.72
N ALA A 132 6.38 -0.34 -2.40
CA ALA A 132 7.82 -0.15 -2.41
C ALA A 132 8.22 1.23 -3.00
N VAL A 133 7.63 1.61 -4.14
CA VAL A 133 7.86 2.91 -4.80
C VAL A 133 7.52 4.06 -3.84
N PHE A 134 6.32 4.07 -3.28
CA PHE A 134 5.84 5.16 -2.43
C PHE A 134 6.52 5.19 -1.07
N ALA A 135 6.95 4.05 -0.52
CA ALA A 135 7.80 4.04 0.67
C ALA A 135 9.10 4.83 0.43
N ILE A 136 9.75 4.64 -0.72
CA ILE A 136 10.99 5.34 -1.08
C ILE A 136 10.74 6.81 -1.40
N LEU A 137 9.65 7.14 -2.12
CA LEU A 137 9.30 8.53 -2.43
C LEU A 137 8.97 9.32 -1.16
N ARG A 138 8.20 8.73 -0.23
CA ARG A 138 7.88 9.33 1.08
C ARG A 138 9.11 9.52 1.94
N ALA A 139 10.00 8.52 2.02
CA ALA A 139 11.25 8.64 2.78
C ALA A 139 12.15 9.79 2.25
N LYS A 140 11.98 10.20 0.99
CA LYS A 140 12.71 11.31 0.37
C LYS A 140 11.90 12.61 0.28
N ASN A 141 10.69 12.65 0.85
CA ASN A 141 9.75 13.77 0.73
C ASN A 141 9.57 14.26 -0.71
N MET A 142 9.38 13.35 -1.66
CA MET A 142 9.20 13.69 -3.08
C MET A 142 7.77 13.43 -3.54
N ASN A 143 7.11 14.46 -4.05
CA ASN A 143 5.80 14.35 -4.71
C ASN A 143 5.96 14.36 -6.24
N LEU A 144 5.09 13.64 -6.95
CA LEU A 144 5.17 13.48 -8.40
C LEU A 144 4.16 14.38 -9.14
N LYS A 145 4.60 15.05 -10.20
CA LYS A 145 3.78 15.91 -11.07
C LYS A 145 2.72 15.12 -11.84
N ASN A 146 1.73 15.85 -12.38
CA ASN A 146 0.85 15.42 -13.47
C ASN A 146 0.06 14.12 -13.23
N ASN A 147 -0.35 13.87 -11.99
CA ASN A 147 -1.06 12.65 -11.59
C ASN A 147 -0.27 11.36 -11.85
N LEU A 148 1.07 11.43 -11.89
CA LEU A 148 1.91 10.23 -12.00
C LEU A 148 1.75 9.30 -10.79
N ALA A 149 1.66 9.86 -9.58
CA ALA A 149 1.43 9.07 -8.37
C ALA A 149 0.12 8.26 -8.47
N PRO A 150 -1.06 8.87 -8.68
CA PRO A 150 -2.29 8.12 -8.92
C PRO A 150 -2.22 7.12 -10.09
N LEU A 151 -1.47 7.45 -11.15
CA LEU A 151 -1.29 6.56 -12.30
C LEU A 151 -0.57 5.27 -11.89
N ILE A 152 0.57 5.41 -11.20
CA ILE A 152 1.44 4.31 -10.73
C ILE A 152 0.74 3.49 -9.64
N GLU A 153 0.07 4.15 -8.71
CA GLU A 153 -0.68 3.50 -7.62
C GLU A 153 -1.76 2.58 -8.18
N PHE A 154 -2.60 3.10 -9.08
CA PHE A 154 -3.67 2.30 -9.67
C PHE A 154 -3.13 1.24 -10.65
N GLU A 155 -2.02 1.51 -11.34
CA GLU A 155 -1.40 0.51 -12.21
C GLU A 155 -0.90 -0.69 -11.42
N SER A 156 -0.10 -0.45 -10.38
CA SER A 156 0.42 -1.52 -9.53
C SER A 156 -0.70 -2.29 -8.83
N GLY A 157 -1.65 -1.60 -8.18
CA GLY A 157 -2.75 -2.30 -7.51
C GLY A 157 -3.64 -3.12 -8.45
N SER A 158 -3.78 -2.70 -9.71
CA SER A 158 -4.59 -3.41 -10.71
C SER A 158 -3.80 -4.47 -11.49
N ASN A 159 -2.48 -4.35 -11.59
CA ASN A 159 -1.67 -5.29 -12.35
C ASN A 159 -1.44 -6.61 -11.60
N ASP A 160 -1.47 -6.60 -10.27
CA ASP A 160 -1.33 -7.79 -9.43
C ASP A 160 -2.40 -8.83 -9.76
N PRO A 161 -3.72 -8.52 -9.72
CA PRO A 161 -4.74 -9.46 -10.15
C PRO A 161 -4.57 -9.96 -11.58
N MET A 162 -4.03 -9.14 -12.49
CA MET A 162 -3.77 -9.54 -13.89
C MET A 162 -2.60 -10.51 -14.00
N ALA A 163 -1.49 -10.24 -13.30
CA ALA A 163 -0.34 -11.14 -13.25
C ALA A 163 -0.70 -12.49 -12.62
N ILE A 164 -1.51 -12.46 -11.55
CA ILE A 164 -2.06 -13.67 -10.91
C ILE A 164 -2.94 -14.44 -11.89
N PHE A 165 -3.85 -13.77 -12.60
CA PHE A 165 -4.69 -14.39 -13.62
C PHE A 165 -3.84 -15.10 -14.69
N LEU A 166 -2.91 -14.38 -15.32
CA LEU A 166 -2.05 -14.94 -16.36
C LEU A 166 -1.25 -16.14 -15.84
N THR A 167 -0.66 -16.03 -14.65
CA THR A 167 0.13 -17.09 -14.03
C THR A 167 -0.72 -18.36 -13.80
N LEU A 168 -1.88 -18.21 -13.17
CA LEU A 168 -2.75 -19.35 -12.86
C LEU A 168 -3.34 -19.99 -14.12
N THR A 169 -3.68 -19.19 -15.13
CA THR A 169 -4.14 -19.70 -16.43
C THR A 169 -3.04 -20.53 -17.09
N ILE A 170 -1.80 -20.03 -17.15
CA ILE A 170 -0.69 -20.78 -17.78
C ILE A 170 -0.37 -22.05 -16.97
N ILE A 171 -0.37 -21.98 -15.63
CA ILE A 171 -0.23 -23.15 -14.76
C ILE A 171 -1.30 -24.20 -15.07
N GLN A 172 -2.57 -23.81 -15.12
CA GLN A 172 -3.67 -24.71 -15.39
C GLN A 172 -3.53 -25.38 -16.76
N MET A 173 -3.03 -24.64 -17.76
CA MET A 173 -2.78 -25.18 -19.08
C MET A 173 -1.67 -26.23 -19.09
N ILE A 174 -0.56 -25.95 -18.41
CA ILE A 174 0.56 -26.90 -18.25
C ILE A 174 0.06 -28.17 -17.55
N SER A 175 -0.68 -28.02 -16.44
CA SER A 175 -1.17 -29.16 -15.66
C SER A 175 -2.20 -30.03 -16.40
N LEU A 176 -3.01 -29.44 -17.28
CA LEU A 176 -4.03 -30.16 -18.05
C LEU A 176 -3.53 -30.65 -19.43
N SER A 177 -2.27 -30.36 -19.78
CA SER A 177 -1.71 -30.59 -21.12
C SER A 177 -2.60 -30.08 -22.25
N LYS A 178 -3.35 -29.00 -22.01
CA LYS A 178 -4.24 -28.37 -22.99
C LYS A 178 -3.50 -27.26 -23.72
N GLY A 179 -3.63 -27.24 -25.06
CA GLY A 179 -3.10 -26.15 -25.88
C GLY A 179 -3.77 -24.80 -25.63
N LEU A 180 -3.14 -23.72 -26.10
CA LEU A 180 -3.64 -22.33 -26.03
C LEU A 180 -4.92 -22.15 -26.87
N VAL A 181 -6.08 -22.27 -26.23
CA VAL A 181 -7.36 -21.84 -26.82
C VAL A 181 -7.63 -20.41 -26.40
N ILE A 182 -7.31 -19.46 -27.29
CA ILE A 182 -7.41 -18.02 -27.03
C ILE A 182 -8.82 -17.62 -26.59
N SER A 183 -9.86 -18.21 -27.18
CA SER A 183 -11.26 -17.93 -26.81
C SER A 183 -11.60 -18.32 -25.36
N GLU A 184 -11.03 -19.40 -24.84
CA GLU A 184 -11.21 -19.83 -23.44
C GLU A 184 -10.51 -18.87 -22.46
N ILE A 185 -9.35 -18.33 -22.84
CA ILE A 185 -8.63 -17.34 -22.02
C ILE A 185 -9.45 -16.05 -21.94
N PHE A 186 -9.97 -15.56 -23.07
CA PHE A 186 -10.80 -14.35 -23.07
C PHE A 186 -12.12 -14.54 -22.31
N SER A 187 -12.79 -15.69 -22.44
CA SER A 187 -14.02 -15.95 -21.70
C SER A 187 -13.75 -16.06 -20.19
N THR A 188 -12.67 -16.75 -19.80
CA THR A 188 -12.27 -16.88 -18.40
C THR A 188 -11.86 -15.53 -17.81
N LEU A 189 -11.10 -14.72 -18.56
CA LEU A 189 -10.75 -13.35 -18.16
C LEU A 189 -12.01 -12.52 -17.91
N PHE A 190 -12.96 -12.55 -18.85
CA PHE A 190 -14.20 -11.77 -18.74
C PHE A 190 -15.03 -12.17 -17.52
N ILE A 191 -15.17 -13.48 -17.26
CA ILE A 191 -15.89 -13.99 -16.09
C ILE A 191 -15.15 -13.63 -14.79
N GLN A 192 -13.84 -13.90 -14.72
CA GLN A 192 -13.06 -13.68 -13.50
C GLN A 192 -13.02 -12.20 -13.11
N PHE A 193 -12.75 -11.32 -14.08
CA PHE A 193 -12.70 -9.88 -13.84
C PHE A 193 -14.10 -9.31 -13.62
N GLY A 194 -15.09 -9.73 -14.41
CA GLY A 194 -16.48 -9.29 -14.28
C GLY A 194 -17.05 -9.59 -12.89
N LEU A 195 -16.90 -10.83 -12.41
CA LEU A 195 -17.32 -11.23 -11.07
C LEU A 195 -16.50 -10.54 -9.97
N GLY A 196 -15.17 -10.42 -10.16
CA GLY A 196 -14.30 -9.72 -9.22
C GLY A 196 -14.72 -8.26 -9.01
N ILE A 197 -14.92 -7.52 -10.10
CA ILE A 197 -15.37 -6.12 -10.07
C ILE A 197 -16.77 -6.01 -9.48
N ALA A 198 -17.72 -6.85 -9.92
CA ALA A 198 -19.10 -6.82 -9.45
C ALA A 198 -19.19 -7.07 -7.94
N MET A 199 -18.55 -8.14 -7.45
CA MET A 199 -18.56 -8.48 -6.03
C MET A 199 -17.78 -7.46 -5.20
N GLY A 200 -16.63 -7.02 -5.67
CA GLY A 200 -15.85 -5.96 -5.02
C GLY A 200 -16.64 -4.66 -4.88
N TYR A 201 -17.36 -4.25 -5.93
CA TYR A 201 -18.24 -3.08 -5.88
C TYR A 201 -19.38 -3.24 -4.87
N VAL A 202 -20.08 -4.38 -4.90
CA VAL A 202 -21.21 -4.66 -3.99
C VAL A 202 -20.73 -4.67 -2.53
N PHE A 203 -19.66 -5.41 -2.23
CA PHE A 203 -19.11 -5.49 -0.87
C PHE A 203 -18.51 -4.16 -0.42
N GLY A 204 -17.89 -3.42 -1.34
CA GLY A 204 -17.26 -2.14 -1.06
C GLY A 204 -18.25 -1.05 -0.69
N ILE A 205 -19.42 -1.01 -1.36
CA ILE A 205 -20.48 -0.05 -1.03
C ILE A 205 -21.28 -0.49 0.20
N ALA A 206 -21.44 -1.79 0.43
CA ALA A 206 -22.21 -2.32 1.53
C ALA A 206 -21.55 -2.06 2.89
N LEU A 207 -20.22 -2.21 3.02
CA LEU A 207 -19.54 -2.09 4.30
C LEU A 207 -19.75 -0.72 4.99
N PRO A 208 -19.56 0.45 4.32
CA PRO A 208 -19.85 1.75 4.94
C PRO A 208 -21.31 1.89 5.40
N ILE A 209 -22.26 1.34 4.63
CA ILE A 209 -23.69 1.37 4.97
C ILE A 209 -23.96 0.53 6.22
N ILE A 210 -23.36 -0.65 6.29
CA ILE A 210 -23.46 -1.57 7.43
C ILE A 210 -22.86 -0.91 8.68
N PHE A 211 -21.67 -0.31 8.58
CA PHE A 211 -20.99 0.34 9.70
C PHE A 211 -21.75 1.54 10.27
N ASN A 212 -22.37 2.34 9.42
CA ASN A 212 -23.19 3.47 9.85
C ASN A 212 -24.52 3.04 10.51
N LYS A 213 -24.98 1.81 10.27
CA LYS A 213 -26.18 1.23 10.89
C LYS A 213 -25.89 0.44 12.17
N LEU A 214 -24.82 -0.36 12.20
CA LEU A 214 -24.49 -1.27 13.30
C LEU A 214 -24.26 -0.56 14.65
N ARG A 215 -23.70 0.66 14.63
CA ARG A 215 -23.36 1.44 15.84
C ARG A 215 -22.78 0.57 16.97
N LEU A 216 -21.71 -0.17 16.66
CA LEU A 216 -21.10 -1.09 17.61
C LEU A 216 -20.60 -0.34 18.85
N LYS A 217 -20.82 -0.90 20.04
CA LYS A 217 -20.43 -0.29 21.31
C LYS A 217 -18.91 -0.12 21.48
N SER A 218 -18.12 -1.03 20.90
CA SER A 218 -16.66 -0.99 20.95
C SER A 218 -16.08 -0.71 19.57
N TRP A 219 -15.19 0.28 19.50
CA TRP A 219 -14.49 0.64 18.27
C TRP A 219 -13.67 -0.55 17.71
N GLY A 220 -13.04 -1.34 18.57
CA GLY A 220 -12.16 -2.45 18.17
C GLY A 220 -12.86 -3.56 17.37
N LEU A 221 -14.19 -3.63 17.43
CA LEU A 221 -14.96 -4.60 16.64
C LEU A 221 -15.10 -4.20 15.16
N TYR A 222 -14.94 -2.92 14.82
CA TYR A 222 -15.01 -2.45 13.43
C TYR A 222 -13.85 -3.00 12.57
N PRO A 223 -12.58 -2.90 12.99
CA PRO A 223 -11.47 -3.57 12.31
C PRO A 223 -11.65 -5.07 12.14
N VAL A 224 -12.07 -5.77 13.20
CA VAL A 224 -12.29 -7.23 13.17
C VAL A 224 -13.39 -7.59 12.17
N PHE A 225 -14.50 -6.86 12.17
CA PHE A 225 -15.57 -7.06 11.18
C PHE A 225 -15.05 -6.85 9.75
N SER A 226 -14.29 -5.78 9.52
CA SER A 226 -13.73 -5.47 8.20
C SER A 226 -12.78 -6.56 7.71
N MET A 227 -11.97 -7.15 8.59
CA MET A 227 -11.14 -8.31 8.28
C MET A 227 -11.98 -9.55 7.91
N ALA A 228 -13.03 -9.85 8.67
CA ALA A 228 -13.94 -10.94 8.32
C ALA A 228 -14.66 -10.69 6.98
N TRP A 229 -15.05 -9.43 6.72
CA TRP A 229 -15.74 -9.00 5.50
C TRP A 229 -14.91 -9.23 4.23
N ILE A 230 -13.62 -8.92 4.27
CA ILE A 230 -12.74 -9.09 3.11
C ILE A 230 -12.36 -10.56 2.87
N LEU A 231 -12.20 -11.36 3.93
CA LEU A 231 -11.95 -12.80 3.79
C LEU A 231 -13.19 -13.51 3.22
N LEU A 232 -14.38 -13.09 3.66
CA LEU A 232 -15.64 -13.55 3.09
C LEU A 232 -15.75 -13.16 1.60
N LEU A 233 -15.44 -11.91 1.25
CA LEU A 233 -15.45 -11.44 -0.13
C LEU A 233 -14.51 -12.27 -1.01
N TYR A 234 -13.25 -12.42 -0.58
CA TYR A 234 -12.25 -13.18 -1.33
C TYR A 234 -12.73 -14.61 -1.60
N THR A 235 -13.17 -15.31 -0.54
CA THR A 235 -13.57 -16.72 -0.63
C THR A 235 -14.85 -16.93 -1.45
N LEU A 236 -15.86 -16.07 -1.29
CA LEU A 236 -17.07 -16.15 -2.10
C LEU A 236 -16.80 -15.85 -3.58
N CYS A 237 -15.96 -14.83 -3.85
CA CYS A 237 -15.60 -14.48 -5.21
C CYS A 237 -14.81 -15.60 -5.90
N TYR A 238 -13.81 -16.15 -5.21
CA TYR A 238 -13.05 -17.29 -5.71
C TYR A 238 -13.94 -18.51 -6.00
N LYS A 239 -14.85 -18.86 -5.07
CA LYS A 239 -15.80 -19.97 -5.28
C LYS A 239 -16.79 -19.74 -6.42
N ALA A 240 -17.14 -18.48 -6.71
CA ALA A 240 -17.97 -18.13 -7.85
C ALA A 240 -17.22 -18.17 -9.20
N GLY A 241 -15.92 -18.46 -9.19
CA GLY A 241 -15.07 -18.40 -10.39
C GLY A 241 -14.62 -16.97 -10.74
N GLY A 242 -14.66 -16.05 -9.77
CA GLY A 242 -14.17 -14.68 -9.87
C GLY A 242 -12.72 -14.52 -9.39
N ASN A 243 -12.06 -13.43 -9.78
CA ASN A 243 -10.75 -13.07 -9.23
C ASN A 243 -10.91 -12.42 -7.85
N GLY A 244 -10.69 -13.21 -6.79
CA GLY A 244 -10.83 -12.77 -5.40
C GLY A 244 -9.87 -11.64 -5.01
N TYR A 245 -8.66 -11.60 -5.57
CA TYR A 245 -7.69 -10.53 -5.34
C TYR A 245 -8.15 -9.19 -5.92
N LEU A 246 -8.70 -9.23 -7.15
CA LEU A 246 -9.33 -8.05 -7.75
C LEU A 246 -10.52 -7.57 -6.92
N ALA A 247 -11.34 -8.51 -6.43
CA ALA A 247 -12.52 -8.18 -5.64
C ALA A 247 -12.17 -7.41 -4.36
N VAL A 248 -11.16 -7.86 -3.60
CA VAL A 248 -10.73 -7.17 -2.36
C VAL A 248 -10.12 -5.81 -2.64
N TYR A 249 -9.33 -5.67 -3.71
CA TYR A 249 -8.77 -4.37 -4.12
C TYR A 249 -9.87 -3.37 -4.49
N ILE A 250 -10.81 -3.78 -5.36
CA ILE A 250 -11.96 -2.95 -5.76
C ILE A 250 -12.84 -2.60 -4.54
N ALA A 251 -13.06 -3.55 -3.63
CA ALA A 251 -13.81 -3.27 -2.41
C ALA A 251 -13.13 -2.18 -1.57
N GLY A 252 -11.80 -2.22 -1.39
CA GLY A 252 -11.04 -1.17 -0.71
C GLY A 252 -11.31 0.23 -1.30
N ILE A 253 -11.21 0.35 -2.63
CA ILE A 253 -11.43 1.64 -3.34
C ILE A 253 -12.85 2.17 -3.08
N PHE A 254 -13.87 1.31 -3.19
CA PHE A 254 -15.26 1.73 -3.01
C PHE A 254 -15.64 1.95 -1.55
N ILE A 255 -14.96 1.31 -0.59
CA ILE A 255 -15.10 1.61 0.84
C ILE A 255 -14.57 3.01 1.12
N ASN A 256 -13.38 3.36 0.62
CA ASN A 256 -12.79 4.68 0.80
C ASN A 256 -13.64 5.80 0.16
N LYS A 257 -14.44 5.48 -0.86
CA LYS A 257 -15.30 6.46 -1.53
C LYS A 257 -16.36 7.10 -0.62
N LYS A 258 -16.86 6.40 0.41
CA LYS A 258 -17.88 6.92 1.32
C LYS A 258 -17.30 7.28 2.68
N GLU A 259 -17.91 8.24 3.36
CA GLU A 259 -17.63 8.53 4.76
C GLU A 259 -18.42 7.58 5.67
N PHE A 260 -17.77 7.08 6.71
CA PHE A 260 -18.37 6.20 7.70
C PHE A 260 -17.66 6.30 9.06
N THR A 261 -18.34 5.77 10.08
CA THR A 261 -17.89 5.82 11.47
C THR A 261 -16.48 5.23 11.61
N HIS A 262 -15.55 6.02 12.15
CA HIS A 262 -14.14 5.66 12.38
C HIS A 262 -13.31 5.28 11.14
N LYS A 263 -13.67 5.78 9.96
CA LYS A 263 -12.95 5.54 8.70
C LYS A 263 -11.43 5.68 8.82
N LYS A 264 -10.92 6.80 9.35
CA LYS A 264 -9.46 7.04 9.48
C LYS A 264 -8.77 5.96 10.31
N ASN A 265 -9.38 5.59 11.44
CA ASN A 265 -8.81 4.56 12.32
C ASN A 265 -8.85 3.18 11.65
N LEU A 266 -9.88 2.88 10.84
CA LEU A 266 -9.96 1.64 10.08
C LEU A 266 -8.86 1.55 9.01
N ILE A 267 -8.65 2.65 8.26
CA ILE A 267 -7.59 2.72 7.24
C ILE A 267 -6.22 2.54 7.91
N GLY A 268 -5.94 3.27 9.00
CA GLY A 268 -4.68 3.12 9.75
C GLY A 268 -4.48 1.73 10.34
N PHE A 269 -5.54 1.06 10.80
CA PHE A 269 -5.45 -0.32 11.27
C PHE A 269 -5.05 -1.28 10.13
N HIS A 270 -5.70 -1.19 8.97
CA HIS A 270 -5.38 -2.07 7.83
C HIS A 270 -4.02 -1.76 7.21
N ASP A 271 -3.56 -0.50 7.27
CA ASP A 271 -2.17 -0.15 6.93
C ASP A 271 -1.17 -0.88 7.85
N GLY A 272 -1.41 -0.89 9.16
CA GLY A 272 -0.60 -1.67 10.11
C GLY A 272 -0.63 -3.19 9.86
N ILE A 273 -1.79 -3.74 9.50
CA ILE A 273 -1.92 -5.15 9.10
C ILE A 273 -1.16 -5.42 7.80
N ALA A 274 -1.25 -4.54 6.80
CA ALA A 274 -0.53 -4.70 5.55
C ALA A 274 0.99 -4.69 5.76
N TRP A 275 1.51 -3.79 6.60
CA TRP A 275 2.93 -3.80 7.00
C TRP A 275 3.32 -5.11 7.68
N THR A 276 2.49 -5.59 8.61
CA THR A 276 2.72 -6.87 9.27
C THR A 276 2.79 -8.01 8.25
N MET A 277 1.82 -8.07 7.33
CA MET A 277 1.76 -9.08 6.28
C MET A 277 2.94 -9.00 5.31
N GLN A 278 3.41 -7.80 4.96
CA GLN A 278 4.61 -7.59 4.16
C GLN A 278 5.85 -8.13 4.85
N ILE A 279 6.05 -7.83 6.14
CA ILE A 279 7.20 -8.34 6.89
C ILE A 279 7.15 -9.87 6.94
N VAL A 280 6.00 -10.44 7.30
CA VAL A 280 5.82 -11.90 7.43
C VAL A 280 6.08 -12.60 6.11
N VAL A 281 5.52 -12.11 5.00
CA VAL A 281 5.70 -12.76 3.70
C VAL A 281 7.14 -12.63 3.20
N PHE A 282 7.80 -11.48 3.33
CA PHE A 282 9.19 -11.33 2.89
C PHE A 282 10.17 -12.15 3.73
N ILE A 283 9.97 -12.24 5.05
CA ILE A 283 10.78 -13.14 5.90
C ILE A 283 10.55 -14.59 5.49
N THR A 284 9.30 -15.01 5.32
CA THR A 284 8.96 -16.39 4.90
C THR A 284 9.59 -16.74 3.55
N LEU A 285 9.55 -15.82 2.58
CA LEU A 285 10.16 -16.04 1.27
C LEU A 285 11.69 -16.01 1.32
N GLY A 286 12.28 -15.20 2.20
CA GLY A 286 13.72 -15.21 2.46
C GLY A 286 14.19 -16.49 3.13
N LEU A 287 13.36 -17.08 4.00
CA LEU A 287 13.64 -18.40 4.60
C LEU A 287 13.54 -19.53 3.58
N LEU A 288 12.69 -19.38 2.55
CA LEU A 288 12.43 -20.41 1.54
C LEU A 288 13.56 -20.53 0.50
N VAL A 289 14.28 -19.45 0.22
CA VAL A 289 15.37 -19.45 -0.76
C VAL A 289 16.65 -20.04 -0.17
N PHE A 290 17.43 -20.73 -1.00
CA PHE A 290 18.77 -21.21 -0.67
C PHE A 290 19.82 -20.28 -1.32
N PRO A 291 20.40 -19.31 -0.58
CA PRO A 291 21.44 -18.42 -1.09
C PRO A 291 22.57 -19.11 -1.84
N SER A 292 22.94 -20.34 -1.46
CA SER A 292 23.99 -21.13 -2.12
C SER A 292 23.68 -21.47 -3.58
N GLN A 293 22.41 -21.48 -3.97
CA GLN A 293 21.96 -21.78 -5.33
C GLN A 293 21.94 -20.55 -6.24
N LEU A 294 21.92 -19.33 -5.67
CA LEU A 294 21.78 -18.08 -6.43
C LEU A 294 22.99 -17.74 -7.32
N PRO A 295 24.26 -17.98 -6.94
CA PRO A 295 25.40 -17.65 -7.80
C PRO A 295 25.36 -18.35 -9.17
N ASN A 296 24.83 -19.58 -9.23
CA ASN A 296 24.78 -20.37 -10.47
C ASN A 296 23.82 -19.78 -11.51
N ILE A 297 22.71 -19.18 -11.06
CA ILE A 297 21.71 -18.56 -11.93
C ILE A 297 21.87 -17.04 -12.04
N ALA A 298 22.77 -16.42 -11.26
CA ALA A 298 22.90 -14.97 -11.12
C ALA A 298 23.11 -14.26 -12.46
N LEU A 299 23.97 -14.81 -13.33
CA LEU A 299 24.24 -14.23 -14.64
C LEU A 299 22.98 -14.21 -15.51
N ILE A 300 22.27 -15.34 -15.58
CA ILE A 300 21.07 -15.50 -16.41
C ILE A 300 19.93 -14.61 -15.89
N ALA A 301 19.69 -14.63 -14.57
CA ALA A 301 18.68 -13.80 -13.94
C ALA A 301 19.01 -12.30 -14.07
N CYS A 302 20.29 -11.91 -14.05
CA CYS A 302 20.72 -10.54 -14.31
C CYS A 302 20.43 -10.11 -15.75
N CYS A 303 20.76 -10.94 -16.74
CA CYS A 303 20.42 -10.68 -18.14
C CYS A 303 18.91 -10.49 -18.33
N LEU A 304 18.09 -11.36 -17.74
CA LEU A 304 16.63 -11.23 -17.77
C LEU A 304 16.14 -9.97 -17.06
N ALA A 305 16.71 -9.62 -15.91
CA ALA A 305 16.35 -8.42 -15.16
C ALA A 305 16.66 -7.15 -15.97
N VAL A 306 17.84 -7.08 -16.59
CA VAL A 306 18.24 -5.98 -17.47
C VAL A 306 17.31 -5.89 -18.69
N TRP A 307 17.03 -7.02 -19.35
CA TRP A 307 16.08 -7.05 -20.45
C TRP A 307 14.70 -6.55 -20.04
N LEU A 308 14.20 -6.99 -18.88
CA LEU A 308 12.93 -6.56 -18.34
C LEU A 308 12.89 -5.05 -18.08
N MET A 309 13.93 -4.51 -17.43
CA MET A 309 14.02 -3.10 -17.04
C MET A 309 14.16 -2.15 -18.23
N PHE A 310 15.01 -2.48 -19.20
CA PHE A 310 15.39 -1.57 -20.29
C PHE A 310 14.62 -1.82 -21.59
N VAL A 311 13.99 -2.98 -21.75
CA VAL A 311 13.30 -3.34 -23.00
C VAL A 311 11.85 -3.71 -22.74
N ALA A 312 11.59 -4.81 -22.02
CA ALA A 312 10.22 -5.34 -21.92
C ALA A 312 9.24 -4.36 -21.25
N ARG A 313 9.63 -3.76 -20.12
CA ARG A 313 8.79 -2.80 -19.41
C ARG A 313 8.60 -1.50 -20.23
N PRO A 314 9.66 -0.83 -20.75
CA PRO A 314 9.47 0.30 -21.66
C PRO A 314 8.56 -0.02 -22.85
N LEU A 315 8.71 -1.17 -23.51
CA LEU A 315 7.82 -1.57 -24.61
C LEU A 315 6.35 -1.62 -24.15
N GLY A 316 6.08 -2.27 -23.01
CA GLY A 316 4.74 -2.34 -22.43
C GLY A 316 4.16 -0.97 -22.09
N VAL A 317 4.96 -0.08 -21.48
CA VAL A 317 4.53 1.28 -21.10
C VAL A 317 4.29 2.17 -22.33
N PHE A 318 5.21 2.20 -23.27
CA PHE A 318 5.11 3.05 -24.45
C PHE A 318 3.96 2.64 -25.37
N ALA A 319 3.75 1.32 -25.55
CA ALA A 319 2.60 0.81 -26.29
C ALA A 319 1.27 1.19 -25.59
N SER A 320 1.19 0.97 -24.28
CA SER A 320 -0.02 1.26 -23.48
C SER A 320 -0.36 2.75 -23.41
N LEU A 321 0.66 3.61 -23.34
CA LEU A 321 0.53 5.06 -23.22
C LEU A 321 0.72 5.80 -24.55
N MET A 322 0.69 5.09 -25.69
CA MET A 322 0.93 5.68 -27.02
C MET A 322 -0.02 6.86 -27.30
N PHE A 323 -1.31 6.68 -27.01
CA PHE A 323 -2.36 7.69 -27.22
C PHE A 323 -2.56 8.64 -26.03
N SER A 324 -1.67 8.62 -25.04
CA SER A 324 -1.76 9.48 -23.86
C SER A 324 -1.02 10.81 -24.06
N LYS A 325 -1.46 11.85 -23.32
CA LYS A 325 -0.82 13.17 -23.29
C LYS A 325 0.45 13.23 -22.42
N PHE A 326 0.90 12.09 -21.88
CA PHE A 326 2.14 12.06 -21.08
C PHE A 326 3.35 12.34 -21.98
N SER A 327 4.23 13.22 -21.50
CA SER A 327 5.52 13.53 -22.08
C SER A 327 6.45 12.32 -22.10
N LEU A 328 7.51 12.42 -22.90
CA LEU A 328 8.51 11.35 -23.02
C LEU A 328 9.17 11.04 -21.67
N ASN A 329 9.51 12.06 -20.89
CA ASN A 329 10.15 11.89 -19.59
C ASN A 329 9.24 11.16 -18.59
N GLU A 330 7.95 11.45 -18.62
CA GLU A 330 6.94 10.77 -17.79
C GLU A 330 6.82 9.30 -18.17
N LYS A 331 6.77 8.98 -19.48
CA LYS A 331 6.73 7.59 -19.96
C LYS A 331 7.99 6.81 -19.58
N ILE A 332 9.17 7.43 -19.71
CA ILE A 332 10.45 6.85 -19.27
C ILE A 332 10.42 6.60 -17.76
N PHE A 333 9.95 7.58 -16.97
CA PHE A 333 9.86 7.43 -15.53
C PHE A 333 8.92 6.29 -15.13
N VAL A 334 7.71 6.24 -15.69
CA VAL A 334 6.74 5.15 -15.44
C VAL A 334 7.31 3.78 -15.84
N SER A 335 8.15 3.73 -16.88
CA SER A 335 8.87 2.51 -17.26
C SER A 335 9.93 2.11 -16.21
N TRP A 336 10.67 3.09 -15.68
CA TRP A 336 11.71 2.86 -14.67
C TRP A 336 11.16 2.47 -13.30
N VAL A 337 10.00 3.03 -12.92
CA VAL A 337 9.35 2.84 -11.60
C VAL A 337 8.78 1.44 -11.40
N GLY A 338 8.86 0.55 -12.40
CA GLY A 338 8.39 -0.84 -12.33
C GLY A 338 9.20 -1.74 -11.38
N LEU A 339 9.28 -1.36 -10.11
CA LEU A 339 9.83 -2.14 -9.01
C LEU A 339 9.03 -3.43 -8.86
N ARG A 340 9.73 -4.55 -8.72
CA ARG A 340 9.12 -5.86 -8.44
C ARG A 340 9.06 -6.08 -6.94
N GLY A 341 7.94 -6.57 -6.44
CA GLY A 341 7.71 -6.76 -5.01
C GLY A 341 7.41 -8.20 -4.62
N VAL A 342 6.49 -8.35 -3.65
CA VAL A 342 6.07 -9.65 -3.09
C VAL A 342 5.45 -10.56 -4.14
N VAL A 343 4.58 -10.01 -4.98
CA VAL A 343 3.62 -10.79 -5.78
C VAL A 343 4.33 -11.76 -6.73
N PRO A 344 5.38 -11.38 -7.49
CA PRO A 344 6.12 -12.33 -8.31
C PRO A 344 6.72 -13.49 -7.51
N ILE A 345 7.29 -13.24 -6.33
CA ILE A 345 7.92 -14.30 -5.54
C ILE A 345 6.87 -15.27 -4.99
N VAL A 346 5.74 -14.76 -4.50
CA VAL A 346 4.61 -15.60 -4.08
C VAL A 346 4.08 -16.40 -5.25
N LEU A 347 3.91 -15.80 -6.43
CA LEU A 347 3.42 -16.52 -7.61
C LEU A 347 4.39 -17.60 -8.10
N ALA A 348 5.71 -17.40 -7.91
CA ALA A 348 6.68 -18.43 -8.22
C ALA A 348 6.52 -19.69 -7.35
N THR A 349 5.99 -19.59 -6.12
CA THR A 349 5.75 -20.78 -5.29
C THR A 349 4.63 -21.67 -5.84
N TYR A 350 3.69 -21.11 -6.64
CA TYR A 350 2.63 -21.90 -7.28
C TYR A 350 3.18 -22.89 -8.32
N THR A 351 4.38 -22.65 -8.85
CA THR A 351 5.00 -23.52 -9.87
C THR A 351 5.37 -24.91 -9.34
N TYR A 352 5.62 -25.03 -8.03
CA TYR A 352 5.95 -26.30 -7.39
C TYR A 352 4.79 -27.30 -7.38
N GLN A 353 3.55 -26.84 -7.57
CA GLN A 353 2.34 -27.67 -7.54
C GLN A 353 1.70 -27.85 -8.93
N SER A 354 2.32 -27.33 -10.00
CA SER A 354 1.69 -27.22 -11.32
C SER A 354 2.18 -28.21 -12.38
N GLY A 355 3.00 -29.20 -12.00
CA GLY A 355 3.58 -30.16 -12.96
C GLY A 355 4.61 -29.55 -13.92
N VAL A 356 5.15 -28.37 -13.57
CA VAL A 356 6.22 -27.71 -14.32
C VAL A 356 7.53 -28.47 -14.12
N SER A 357 8.37 -28.55 -15.15
CA SER A 357 9.57 -29.39 -15.15
C SER A 357 10.65 -28.86 -14.18
N HIS A 358 10.79 -27.53 -14.10
CA HIS A 358 11.89 -26.87 -13.36
C HIS A 358 11.39 -25.75 -12.41
N PRO A 359 10.55 -26.05 -11.41
CA PRO A 359 9.96 -25.03 -10.53
C PRO A 359 11.02 -24.31 -9.67
N GLU A 360 12.05 -25.02 -9.23
CA GLU A 360 13.17 -24.46 -8.45
C GLU A 360 13.95 -23.39 -9.23
N ILE A 361 14.23 -23.66 -10.52
CA ILE A 361 14.96 -22.72 -11.39
C ILE A 361 14.11 -21.47 -11.61
N ILE A 362 12.81 -21.63 -11.91
CA ILE A 362 11.89 -20.50 -12.09
C ILE A 362 11.82 -19.65 -10.81
N PHE A 363 11.65 -20.29 -9.65
CA PHE A 363 11.61 -19.60 -8.36
C PHE A 363 12.89 -18.80 -8.10
N ASN A 364 14.06 -19.43 -8.22
CA ASN A 364 15.34 -18.80 -7.96
C ASN A 364 15.60 -17.62 -8.92
N ILE A 365 15.23 -17.75 -10.20
CA ILE A 365 15.38 -16.67 -11.19
C ILE A 365 14.48 -15.49 -10.84
N ILE A 366 13.20 -15.73 -10.57
CA ILE A 366 12.25 -14.68 -10.21
C ILE A 366 12.70 -13.99 -8.92
N PHE A 367 13.07 -14.76 -7.91
CA PHE A 367 13.61 -14.23 -6.65
C PHE A 367 14.81 -13.30 -6.91
N PHE A 368 15.77 -13.74 -7.71
CA PHE A 368 16.96 -12.94 -8.03
C PHE A 368 16.61 -11.69 -8.87
N MET A 369 15.67 -11.79 -9.81
CA MET A 369 15.18 -10.64 -10.57
C MET A 369 14.51 -9.59 -9.66
N VAL A 370 13.74 -10.03 -8.66
CA VAL A 370 13.16 -9.13 -7.65
C VAL A 370 14.25 -8.48 -6.81
N LEU A 371 15.27 -9.25 -6.39
CA LEU A 371 16.42 -8.72 -5.66
C LEU A 371 17.14 -7.61 -6.45
N ILE A 372 17.45 -7.86 -7.72
CA ILE A 372 18.07 -6.86 -8.60
C ILE A 372 17.15 -5.64 -8.73
N SER A 373 15.86 -5.83 -8.99
CA SER A 373 14.90 -4.73 -9.14
C SER A 373 14.88 -3.82 -7.92
N LEU A 374 14.77 -4.40 -6.72
CA LEU A 374 14.78 -3.66 -5.45
C LEU A 374 16.12 -2.92 -5.23
N LEU A 375 17.25 -3.56 -5.53
CA LEU A 375 18.58 -2.96 -5.39
C LEU A 375 18.82 -1.82 -6.39
N THR A 376 18.52 -2.04 -7.67
CA THR A 376 18.85 -1.09 -8.74
C THR A 376 17.80 0.01 -8.88
N GLN A 377 16.54 -0.35 -9.10
CA GLN A 377 15.46 0.63 -9.30
C GLN A 377 15.11 1.31 -7.98
N GLY A 378 15.21 0.61 -6.84
CA GLY A 378 14.84 1.16 -5.54
C GLY A 378 15.78 2.27 -5.09
N THR A 379 17.09 2.03 -5.17
CA THR A 379 18.10 3.04 -4.80
C THR A 379 18.15 4.21 -5.78
N THR A 380 17.92 3.95 -7.08
CA THR A 380 17.98 4.98 -8.14
C THR A 380 16.67 5.74 -8.35
N LEU A 381 15.55 5.32 -7.74
CA LEU A 381 14.22 5.90 -7.95
C LEU A 381 14.18 7.42 -7.74
N GLY A 382 14.74 7.90 -6.62
CA GLY A 382 14.75 9.33 -6.34
C GLY A 382 15.66 10.13 -7.28
N TYR A 383 16.75 9.51 -7.74
CA TYR A 383 17.64 10.14 -8.71
C TYR A 383 16.98 10.24 -10.09
N SER A 384 16.31 9.17 -10.55
CA SER A 384 15.61 9.16 -11.84
C SER A 384 14.44 10.13 -11.85
N ALA A 385 13.69 10.26 -10.74
CA ALA A 385 12.63 11.23 -10.58
C ALA A 385 13.13 12.69 -10.76
N LYS A 386 14.26 13.03 -10.11
CA LYS A 386 14.91 14.35 -10.24
C LYS A 386 15.40 14.58 -11.67
N LYS A 387 16.13 13.61 -12.24
CA LYS A 387 16.73 13.72 -13.57
C LYS A 387 15.69 13.90 -14.67
N LEU A 388 14.55 13.22 -14.57
CA LEU A 388 13.45 13.29 -15.55
C LEU A 388 12.53 14.49 -15.31
N LYS A 389 12.79 15.31 -14.27
CA LYS A 389 12.01 16.51 -13.91
C LYS A 389 10.52 16.22 -13.67
N VAL A 390 10.22 15.06 -13.08
CA VAL A 390 8.85 14.59 -12.78
C VAL A 390 8.43 14.86 -11.33
N ILE A 391 9.30 15.47 -10.53
CA ILE A 391 9.00 15.86 -9.14
C ILE A 391 8.30 17.22 -9.16
N GLU A 392 7.27 17.37 -8.32
CA GLU A 392 6.67 18.67 -8.03
C GLU A 392 7.78 19.62 -7.58
N ASP A 393 7.83 20.81 -8.15
CA ASP A 393 8.74 21.82 -7.59
C ASP A 393 8.26 22.04 -6.16
N ASP A 394 9.17 22.13 -5.18
CA ASP A 394 8.82 22.41 -3.78
C ASP A 394 7.93 23.65 -3.77
N VAL A 395 6.61 23.42 -3.82
CA VAL A 395 5.68 24.28 -3.12
C VAL A 395 6.17 24.07 -1.72
N MET A 396 6.90 25.04 -1.17
CA MET A 396 7.21 25.06 0.25
C MET A 396 5.92 24.64 0.92
N GLU A 397 5.88 23.40 1.41
CA GLU A 397 4.77 22.93 2.20
C GLU A 397 4.89 23.82 3.40
N ASP A 398 4.10 24.89 3.37
CA ASP A 398 3.92 25.79 4.47
C ASP A 398 3.67 24.85 5.66
N GLU A 399 4.63 24.79 6.60
CA GLU A 399 4.61 23.91 7.78
C GLU A 399 3.34 24.14 8.64
N SER A 400 2.48 25.07 8.21
CA SER A 400 1.14 25.37 8.67
C SER A 400 0.09 24.27 8.41
N LYS A 401 0.27 23.33 7.46
CA LYS A 401 -0.72 22.24 7.27
C LYS A 401 -0.50 21.09 8.24
N ASN A 402 -1.27 21.15 9.34
CA ASN A 402 -1.32 20.19 10.46
C ASN A 402 -0.19 20.32 11.48
N SER A 403 0.36 21.52 11.68
CA SER A 403 0.95 21.81 12.99
C SER A 403 -0.10 21.45 14.05
N PRO A 404 0.18 20.48 14.95
CA PRO A 404 -0.78 20.09 15.96
C PRO A 404 -1.12 21.35 16.76
N ILE A 405 -2.43 21.58 17.02
CA ILE A 405 -2.83 22.63 17.94
C ILE A 405 -2.10 22.32 19.25
N LEU A 406 -1.14 23.17 19.59
CA LEU A 406 -0.24 22.97 20.72
C LEU A 406 -1.12 22.93 21.97
N THR A 407 -1.28 21.74 22.55
CA THR A 407 -2.26 21.53 23.64
C THR A 407 -1.92 22.40 24.86
N TYR A 408 -0.65 22.82 25.02
CA TYR A 408 -0.23 23.75 26.07
C TYR A 408 -0.78 25.18 25.89
N ALA A 409 -1.19 25.56 24.68
CA ALA A 409 -1.81 26.85 24.40
C ALA A 409 -3.31 26.86 24.73
N LEU A 410 -3.91 25.69 25.00
CA LEU A 410 -5.31 25.55 25.40
C LEU A 410 -5.45 25.56 26.91
N ARG A 411 -6.38 26.37 27.42
CA ARG A 411 -6.68 26.46 28.86
C ARG A 411 -8.16 26.44 29.11
N GLN A 412 -8.52 25.82 30.23
CA GLN A 412 -9.86 25.90 30.77
C GLN A 412 -9.88 26.94 31.88
N TYR A 413 -10.93 27.77 31.89
CA TYR A 413 -11.11 28.77 32.92
C TYR A 413 -12.59 28.95 33.23
N THR A 414 -12.93 28.78 34.49
CA THR A 414 -14.29 28.97 34.98
C THR A 414 -14.46 30.41 35.43
N LEU A 415 -15.44 31.12 34.86
CA LEU A 415 -15.79 32.46 35.29
C LEU A 415 -16.35 32.44 36.72
N GLN A 416 -15.74 33.20 37.61
CA GLN A 416 -16.27 33.41 38.96
C GLN A 416 -17.54 34.26 38.92
N GLU A 417 -18.43 34.09 39.91
CA GLU A 417 -19.71 34.81 40.00
C GLU A 417 -19.56 36.34 40.08
N ASN A 418 -18.37 36.84 40.45
CA ASN A 418 -18.06 38.26 40.54
C ASN A 418 -17.24 38.79 39.35
N SER A 419 -17.15 38.03 38.25
CA SER A 419 -16.31 38.42 37.11
C SER A 419 -16.86 39.64 36.37
N LYS A 420 -15.96 40.56 35.98
CA LYS A 420 -16.27 41.74 35.14
C LYS A 420 -16.77 41.40 33.72
N MET A 421 -16.68 40.13 33.35
CA MET A 421 -17.16 39.57 32.09
C MET A 421 -18.68 39.36 32.09
N ILE A 422 -19.26 39.16 33.28
CA ILE A 422 -20.68 38.79 33.40
C ILE A 422 -21.55 39.92 32.87
N GLY A 423 -22.50 39.55 32.01
CA GLY A 423 -23.42 40.50 31.38
C GLY A 423 -22.83 41.26 30.19
N LYS A 424 -21.53 41.11 29.89
CA LYS A 424 -20.91 41.68 28.69
C LYS A 424 -20.97 40.71 27.51
N THR A 425 -21.04 41.26 26.31
CA THR A 425 -20.92 40.46 25.08
C THR A 425 -19.45 40.21 24.72
N LEU A 426 -19.16 39.13 23.98
CA LEU A 426 -17.79 38.87 23.49
C LEU A 426 -17.22 40.04 22.68
N ALA A 427 -18.04 40.76 21.92
CA ALA A 427 -17.62 41.92 21.16
C ALA A 427 -17.21 43.12 22.04
N GLU A 428 -17.76 43.25 23.25
CA GLU A 428 -17.47 44.35 24.19
C GLU A 428 -16.15 44.17 24.96
N LEU A 429 -15.55 42.99 24.90
CA LEU A 429 -14.40 42.64 25.74
C LEU A 429 -13.04 43.07 25.18
N GLU A 430 -13.01 43.66 23.98
CA GLU A 430 -11.79 44.17 23.29
C GLU A 430 -10.57 43.25 23.49
N LEU A 431 -10.79 41.94 23.32
CA LEU A 431 -9.73 40.94 23.55
C LEU A 431 -8.68 41.02 22.43
N PRO A 432 -7.38 40.86 22.76
CA PRO A 432 -6.34 40.77 21.75
C PRO A 432 -6.60 39.62 20.77
N THR A 433 -6.18 39.79 19.53
CA THR A 433 -6.33 38.76 18.47
C THR A 433 -5.68 37.42 18.81
N GLU A 434 -4.68 37.43 19.70
CA GLU A 434 -3.97 36.25 20.20
C GLU A 434 -4.70 35.50 21.33
N PHE A 435 -5.81 36.05 21.85
CA PHE A 435 -6.58 35.46 22.95
C PHE A 435 -7.97 35.07 22.44
N LEU A 436 -8.14 33.79 22.12
CA LEU A 436 -9.36 33.27 21.51
C LEU A 436 -10.16 32.45 22.51
N ILE A 437 -11.44 32.78 22.67
CA ILE A 437 -12.40 31.93 23.40
C ILE A 437 -13.06 31.00 22.38
N LEU A 438 -12.69 29.72 22.39
CA LEU A 438 -13.10 28.73 21.39
C LEU A 438 -14.47 28.12 21.68
N LEU A 439 -14.74 27.79 22.95
CA LEU A 439 -15.94 27.12 23.42
C LEU A 439 -16.30 27.61 24.81
N VAL A 440 -17.60 27.66 25.10
CA VAL A 440 -18.15 27.91 26.44
C VAL A 440 -19.00 26.71 26.81
N LYS A 441 -18.82 26.17 28.01
CA LYS A 441 -19.69 25.14 28.58
C LYS A 441 -20.56 25.77 29.67
N ARG A 442 -21.87 25.80 29.42
CA ARG A 442 -22.90 26.29 30.35
C ARG A 442 -23.91 25.19 30.59
N LYS A 443 -24.24 24.86 31.85
CA LYS A 443 -25.24 23.84 32.21
C LYS A 443 -25.09 22.51 31.44
N ASN A 444 -23.85 22.08 31.20
CA ASN A 444 -23.47 20.87 30.47
C ASN A 444 -23.68 20.88 28.95
N GLU A 445 -24.05 22.02 28.36
CA GLU A 445 -24.08 22.22 26.91
C GLU A 445 -22.82 22.95 26.42
N TYR A 446 -22.34 22.59 25.24
CA TYR A 446 -21.19 23.22 24.59
C TYR A 446 -21.68 24.24 23.56
N ILE A 447 -21.32 25.50 23.78
CA ILE A 447 -21.74 26.64 22.98
C ILE A 447 -20.50 27.24 22.31
N LYS A 448 -20.58 27.50 21.00
CA LYS A 448 -19.57 28.29 20.29
C LYS A 448 -19.91 29.77 20.49
N PRO A 449 -19.12 30.55 21.25
CA PRO A 449 -19.42 31.96 21.48
C PRO A 449 -19.23 32.73 20.16
N THR A 450 -20.19 33.59 19.84
CA THR A 450 -20.12 34.58 18.76
C THR A 450 -20.04 35.98 19.37
N GLY A 451 -19.88 37.03 18.56
CA GLY A 451 -19.77 38.41 19.07
C GLY A 451 -20.93 38.84 19.99
N SER A 452 -22.13 38.28 19.79
CA SER A 452 -23.33 38.56 20.61
C SER A 452 -23.48 37.64 21.83
N PHE A 453 -22.54 36.73 22.09
CA PHE A 453 -22.61 35.83 23.23
C PHE A 453 -22.38 36.59 24.53
N VAL A 454 -23.31 36.48 25.47
CA VAL A 454 -23.25 37.12 26.80
C VAL A 454 -22.75 36.11 27.83
N PHE A 455 -21.72 36.48 28.58
CA PHE A 455 -21.14 35.63 29.62
C PHE A 455 -21.98 35.63 30.91
N GLU A 456 -22.12 34.46 31.52
CA GLU A 456 -22.80 34.26 32.81
C GLU A 456 -21.81 33.69 33.84
N GLY A 457 -22.16 33.81 35.12
CA GLY A 457 -21.40 33.17 36.20
C GLY A 457 -21.34 31.65 36.02
N ALA A 458 -20.20 31.07 36.40
CA ALA A 458 -19.91 29.63 36.28
C ALA A 458 -19.79 29.08 34.84
N ASP A 459 -19.75 29.94 33.82
CA ASP A 459 -19.36 29.54 32.47
C ASP A 459 -17.92 28.99 32.45
N LEU A 460 -17.75 27.80 31.89
CA LEU A 460 -16.42 27.21 31.68
C LEU A 460 -15.94 27.55 30.27
N LEU A 461 -14.92 28.38 30.17
CA LEU A 461 -14.31 28.84 28.93
C LEU A 461 -13.18 27.91 28.51
N LEU A 462 -13.13 27.55 27.23
CA LEU A 462 -11.95 26.98 26.57
C LEU A 462 -11.25 28.09 25.80
N ILE A 463 -10.07 28.47 26.24
CA ILE A 463 -9.27 29.58 25.74
C ILE A 463 -8.05 29.04 24.99
N GLN A 464 -7.71 29.65 23.86
CA GLN A 464 -6.44 29.45 23.16
C GLN A 464 -5.62 30.75 23.22
N CYS A 465 -4.41 30.66 23.78
CA CYS A 465 -3.43 31.74 23.78
C CYS A 465 -2.03 31.15 23.98
N GLU A 466 -1.10 31.41 23.06
CA GLU A 466 0.26 30.87 23.12
C GLU A 466 1.10 31.56 24.21
N ASN A 467 0.88 32.86 24.43
CA ASN A 467 1.61 33.64 25.41
C ASN A 467 1.04 33.46 26.82
N HIS A 468 1.75 32.71 27.66
CA HIS A 468 1.36 32.40 29.04
C HIS A 468 1.13 33.66 29.90
N ALA A 469 2.00 34.66 29.77
CA ALA A 469 1.94 35.89 30.55
C ALA A 469 0.74 36.76 30.13
N LEU A 470 0.48 36.84 28.81
CA LEU A 470 -0.68 37.54 28.28
C LEU A 470 -1.98 36.89 28.76
N SER A 471 -2.08 35.56 28.65
CA SER A 471 -3.24 34.80 29.12
C SER A 471 -3.53 35.06 30.60
N GLN A 472 -2.53 34.98 31.48
CA GLN A 472 -2.71 35.27 32.90
C GLN A 472 -3.11 36.72 33.17
N SER A 473 -2.52 37.69 32.46
CA SER A 473 -2.85 39.10 32.66
C SER A 473 -4.31 39.41 32.31
N ILE A 474 -4.85 38.78 31.27
CA ILE A 474 -6.23 38.95 30.83
C ILE A 474 -7.19 38.24 31.80
N MET A 475 -6.84 37.03 32.25
CA MET A 475 -7.64 36.29 33.23
C MET A 475 -7.68 37.03 34.58
N GLN A 476 -6.58 37.64 35.01
CA GLN A 476 -6.57 38.50 36.19
C GLN A 476 -7.47 39.73 36.03
N LYS A 477 -7.58 40.32 34.83
CA LYS A 477 -8.53 41.41 34.57
C LYS A 477 -9.99 40.94 34.67
N PHE A 478 -10.26 39.66 34.44
CA PHE A 478 -11.60 39.09 34.62
C PHE A 478 -11.97 38.93 36.10
N ASP A 479 -10.99 38.68 36.96
CA ASP A 479 -11.13 38.46 38.41
C ASP A 479 -10.91 39.72 39.27
N ALA A 480 -10.21 40.75 38.77
CA ALA A 480 -9.91 41.96 39.54
C ALA A 480 -11.19 42.76 39.80
N SER A 481 -11.55 42.90 41.08
CA SER A 481 -12.70 43.67 41.58
C SER A 481 -12.69 45.12 41.11
#